data_AF-A0A2K1KZV2-F1
#
_entry.id   AF-A0A2K1KZV2-F1
#
_cell.length_a   1.000
_cell.length_b   1.000
_cell.length_c   1.000
_cell.angle_alpha   90.00
_cell.angle_beta   90.00
_cell.angle_gamma   90.00
#
_symmetry.space_group_name_H-M   'P 1'
#
loop_
_entity.id
_entity.type
_entity.pdbx_description
1 polymer ?
#
loop_
_entity_poly.entity_id
_entity_poly.type
_entity_poly.pdbx_seq_one_letter_code
_entity_poly.pdbx_strand_id
1 'polypeptide(L)'
;KLKIAHDVFEGLTSLNILIMSGCERLEVVPKSFEYLTCFQQLDFTDCINLKKLDATCVSMKDLRMLSFSRYENLEEMRLELKNLFKLEKLWFTNCKKLKIAHDAFEGLTSLNYLNMEECE
;
A
#
# COMPACT_ATOMS: atom_id res chain seq x y z
N LYS A 1 10.87 -10.93 -8.97
CA LYS A 1 9.61 -11.34 -8.31
C LYS A 1 9.78 -12.15 -7.02
N LEU A 2 9.39 -11.56 -5.89
CA LEU A 2 9.13 -12.21 -4.61
C LEU A 2 7.81 -12.97 -4.76
N LYS A 3 7.81 -14.26 -4.44
CA LYS A 3 6.62 -15.10 -4.47
C LYS A 3 6.18 -15.33 -3.03
N ILE A 4 5.08 -14.70 -2.65
CA ILE A 4 4.40 -14.95 -1.37
C ILE A 4 3.26 -15.90 -1.69
N ALA A 5 3.22 -17.06 -1.04
CA ALA A 5 2.14 -18.03 -1.23
C ALA A 5 0.81 -17.44 -0.72
N HIS A 6 -0.30 -17.96 -1.25
CA HIS A 6 -1.63 -17.39 -1.02
C HIS A 6 -2.17 -17.52 0.42
N ASP A 7 -1.51 -18.34 1.23
CA ASP A 7 -1.86 -18.76 2.59
C ASP A 7 -0.85 -18.26 3.63
N VAL A 8 0.20 -17.53 3.23
CA VAL A 8 1.29 -17.08 4.13
C VAL A 8 0.78 -16.27 5.31
N PHE A 9 -0.32 -15.52 5.13
CA PHE A 9 -0.92 -14.70 6.17
C PHE A 9 -2.23 -15.30 6.70
N GLU A 10 -2.57 -16.52 6.30
CA GLU A 10 -3.72 -17.24 6.85
C GLU A 10 -3.52 -17.42 8.36
N GLY A 11 -4.55 -17.08 9.14
CA GLY A 11 -4.49 -17.16 10.60
C GLY A 11 -3.81 -15.97 11.30
N LEU A 12 -3.21 -15.02 10.58
CA LEU A 12 -2.66 -13.78 11.17
C LEU A 12 -3.73 -12.72 11.45
N THR A 13 -4.86 -13.14 12.01
CA THR A 13 -6.06 -12.31 12.19
C THR A 13 -5.87 -11.15 13.18
N SER A 14 -4.87 -11.25 14.06
CA SER A 14 -4.52 -10.23 15.06
C SER A 14 -3.36 -9.32 14.64
N LEU A 15 -2.82 -9.49 13.43
CA LEU A 15 -1.70 -8.68 12.96
C LEU A 15 -2.15 -7.24 12.73
N ASN A 16 -1.55 -6.29 13.46
CA ASN A 16 -1.85 -4.86 13.35
C ASN A 16 -0.85 -4.10 12.47
N ILE A 17 0.41 -4.55 12.41
CA ILE A 17 1.52 -3.87 11.74
C ILE A 17 2.27 -4.89 10.86
N LEU A 18 2.55 -4.51 9.61
CA LEU A 18 3.24 -5.32 8.63
C LEU A 18 4.23 -4.41 7.91
N ILE A 19 5.49 -4.68 8.16
CA ILE A 19 6.60 -3.94 7.59
C ILE A 19 7.18 -4.81 6.47
N MET A 20 7.02 -4.32 5.25
CA MET A 20 7.55 -4.94 4.04
C MET A 20 8.69 -4.08 3.46
N SER A 21 9.20 -3.11 4.22
CA SER A 21 10.22 -2.19 3.75
C SER A 21 11.44 -2.93 3.18
N GLY A 22 11.97 -2.43 2.05
CA GLY A 22 13.10 -3.03 1.34
C GLY A 22 12.79 -4.35 0.63
N CYS A 23 11.51 -4.76 0.52
CA CYS A 23 11.12 -5.91 -0.30
C CYS A 23 11.20 -5.58 -1.79
N GLU A 24 12.40 -5.31 -2.31
CA GLU A 24 12.63 -4.87 -3.69
C GLU A 24 12.06 -5.85 -4.71
N ARG A 25 12.04 -7.15 -4.42
CA ARG A 25 11.51 -8.16 -5.35
C ARG A 25 9.97 -8.19 -5.38
N LEU A 26 9.27 -7.51 -4.48
CA LEU A 26 7.81 -7.44 -4.45
C LEU A 26 7.30 -6.63 -5.64
N GLU A 27 6.52 -7.26 -6.52
CA GLU A 27 5.97 -6.61 -7.71
C GLU A 27 4.47 -6.32 -7.59
N VAL A 28 3.75 -7.13 -6.82
CA VAL A 28 2.30 -7.06 -6.61
C VAL A 28 2.01 -7.46 -5.18
N VAL A 29 1.05 -6.79 -4.53
CA VAL A 29 0.56 -7.21 -3.22
C VAL A 29 -0.12 -8.58 -3.34
N PRO A 30 0.25 -9.56 -2.49
CA PRO A 30 -0.30 -10.90 -2.59
C PRO A 30 -1.75 -10.95 -2.10
N LYS A 31 -2.55 -11.86 -2.69
CA LYS A 31 -3.95 -12.08 -2.31
C LYS A 31 -4.12 -12.42 -0.82
N SER A 32 -3.11 -13.06 -0.22
CA SER A 32 -3.07 -13.43 1.21
C SER A 32 -3.27 -12.26 2.18
N PHE A 33 -3.10 -11.00 1.76
CA PHE A 33 -3.46 -9.85 2.59
C PHE A 33 -4.96 -9.83 2.93
N GLU A 34 -5.80 -10.59 2.20
CA GLU A 34 -7.24 -10.74 2.51
C GLU A 34 -7.54 -11.28 3.91
N TYR A 35 -6.57 -11.97 4.52
CA TYR A 35 -6.68 -12.52 5.88
C TYR A 35 -6.29 -11.53 6.98
N LEU A 36 -5.71 -10.38 6.63
CA LEU A 36 -5.22 -9.37 7.56
C LEU A 36 -6.36 -8.44 8.00
N THR A 37 -7.34 -8.97 8.73
CA THR A 37 -8.60 -8.28 9.03
C THR A 37 -8.50 -7.13 10.03
N CYS A 38 -7.52 -7.14 10.94
CA CYS A 38 -7.33 -6.10 11.96
C CYS A 38 -6.13 -5.18 11.67
N PHE A 39 -5.71 -5.16 10.41
CA PHE A 39 -4.44 -4.61 10.01
C PHE A 39 -4.48 -3.09 9.82
N GLN A 40 -3.64 -2.36 10.56
CA GLN A 40 -3.72 -0.89 10.68
C GLN A 40 -2.55 -0.14 10.05
N GLN A 41 -1.36 -0.75 9.96
CA GLN A 41 -0.17 -0.05 9.48
C GLN A 41 0.63 -0.87 8.47
N LEU A 42 0.74 -0.36 7.25
CA LEU A 42 1.46 -1.00 6.15
C LEU A 42 2.61 -0.13 5.65
N ASP A 43 3.80 -0.71 5.66
CA ASP A 43 5.00 -0.04 5.17
C ASP A 43 5.60 -0.77 3.96
N PHE A 44 5.56 -0.09 2.81
CA PHE A 44 6.20 -0.51 1.56
C PHE A 44 7.37 0.41 1.16
N THR A 45 7.95 1.14 2.10
CA THR A 45 9.16 1.95 1.91
C THR A 45 10.24 1.10 1.22
N ASP A 46 10.82 1.59 0.13
CA ASP A 46 11.87 0.92 -0.65
C ASP A 46 11.45 -0.41 -1.30
N CYS A 47 10.14 -0.68 -1.42
CA CYS A 47 9.61 -1.77 -2.26
C CYS A 47 9.64 -1.40 -3.74
N ILE A 48 10.82 -1.10 -4.27
CA ILE A 48 11.01 -0.40 -5.53
C ILE A 48 10.23 -1.01 -6.70
N ASN A 49 10.17 -2.34 -6.86
CA ASN A 49 9.49 -2.96 -8.00
C ASN A 49 7.97 -3.15 -7.86
N LEU A 50 7.33 -2.69 -6.76
CA LEU A 50 5.88 -2.83 -6.56
C LEU A 50 5.07 -1.96 -7.55
N LYS A 51 4.38 -2.58 -8.51
CA LYS A 51 3.77 -1.87 -9.66
C LYS A 51 2.30 -1.48 -9.46
N LYS A 52 1.59 -2.21 -8.62
CA LYS A 52 0.16 -1.97 -8.37
C LYS A 52 -0.15 -2.18 -6.90
N LEU A 53 -0.86 -1.22 -6.31
CA LEU A 53 -1.64 -1.47 -5.11
C LEU A 53 -3.11 -1.38 -5.47
N ASP A 54 -3.79 -2.51 -5.31
CA ASP A 54 -5.22 -2.61 -5.52
C ASP A 54 -5.88 -2.92 -4.17
N ALA A 55 -6.49 -1.92 -3.55
CA ALA A 55 -7.21 -2.11 -2.28
C ALA A 55 -8.58 -2.79 -2.48
N THR A 56 -8.90 -3.28 -3.69
CA THR A 56 -10.10 -4.08 -3.93
C THR A 56 -10.09 -5.43 -3.21
N CYS A 57 -8.94 -5.90 -2.72
CA CYS A 57 -8.90 -6.95 -1.69
C CYS A 57 -9.44 -6.38 -0.36
N VAL A 58 -10.77 -6.38 -0.26
CA VAL A 58 -11.75 -5.94 0.77
C VAL A 58 -11.29 -5.92 2.26
N SER A 59 -10.19 -6.56 2.59
CA SER A 59 -9.60 -6.70 3.93
C SER A 59 -8.91 -5.46 4.52
N MET A 60 -8.34 -4.56 3.70
CA MET A 60 -7.57 -3.41 4.21
C MET A 60 -8.45 -2.26 4.73
N LYS A 61 -9.72 -2.52 5.05
CA LYS A 61 -10.69 -1.50 5.50
C LYS A 61 -10.31 -0.86 6.84
N ASP A 62 -9.53 -1.56 7.66
CA ASP A 62 -9.07 -1.09 8.95
C ASP A 62 -7.70 -0.40 8.89
N LEU A 63 -7.11 -0.28 7.69
CA LEU A 63 -5.82 0.36 7.48
C LEU A 63 -5.93 1.86 7.82
N ARG A 64 -5.06 2.33 8.71
CA ARG A 64 -4.96 3.73 9.16
C ARG A 64 -3.71 4.42 8.63
N MET A 65 -2.63 3.67 8.42
CA MET A 65 -1.34 4.21 8.00
C MET A 65 -0.77 3.41 6.83
N LEU A 66 -0.37 4.11 5.77
CA LEU A 66 0.20 3.50 4.58
C LEU A 66 1.40 4.33 4.09
N SER A 67 2.55 3.70 3.93
CA SER A 67 3.78 4.36 3.47
C SER A 67 4.35 3.72 2.20
N PHE A 68 4.82 4.59 1.30
CA PHE A 68 5.64 4.23 0.14
C PHE A 68 6.81 5.19 0.02
N SER A 69 7.98 4.63 -0.29
CA SER A 69 9.09 5.37 -0.89
C SER A 69 9.61 4.59 -2.09
N ARG A 70 10.01 5.31 -3.14
CA ARG A 70 10.64 4.70 -4.30
C ARG A 70 11.72 5.63 -4.82
N TYR A 71 12.88 5.12 -5.21
CA TYR A 71 13.91 5.91 -5.89
C TYR A 71 13.77 5.82 -7.42
N GLU A 72 14.53 6.64 -8.16
CA GLU A 72 14.38 6.83 -9.62
C GLU A 72 14.43 5.53 -10.46
N ASN A 73 13.83 5.57 -11.67
CA ASN A 73 13.84 4.54 -12.73
C ASN A 73 12.83 3.39 -12.69
N LEU A 74 11.72 3.54 -11.97
CA LEU A 74 10.72 2.46 -11.85
C LEU A 74 9.59 2.51 -12.88
N GLU A 75 8.78 1.46 -12.96
CA GLU A 75 7.57 1.44 -13.79
C GLU A 75 6.43 2.23 -13.11
N GLU A 76 5.41 2.56 -13.89
CA GLU A 76 4.22 3.29 -13.45
C GLU A 76 3.53 2.56 -12.27
N MET A 77 3.32 3.25 -11.14
CA MET A 77 2.51 2.72 -10.03
C MET A 77 1.08 3.23 -10.12
N ARG A 78 0.11 2.31 -10.11
CA ARG A 78 -1.32 2.63 -10.02
C ARG A 78 -1.85 2.40 -8.62
N LEU A 79 -2.56 3.39 -8.10
CA LEU A 79 -3.19 3.37 -6.78
C LEU A 79 -4.71 3.39 -6.91
N GLU A 80 -5.35 2.37 -6.37
CA GLU A 80 -6.81 2.29 -6.23
C GLU A 80 -7.15 2.24 -4.72
N LEU A 81 -7.17 3.41 -4.07
CA LEU A 81 -7.30 3.53 -2.60
C LEU A 81 -8.71 3.85 -2.12
N LYS A 82 -9.69 3.96 -3.02
CA LYS A 82 -11.04 4.45 -2.73
C LYS A 82 -11.82 3.72 -1.62
N ASN A 83 -11.40 2.49 -1.31
CA ASN A 83 -12.02 1.66 -0.28
C ASN A 83 -11.37 1.81 1.11
N LEU A 84 -10.29 2.61 1.25
CA LEU A 84 -9.56 2.79 2.50
C LEU A 84 -10.15 3.95 3.33
N PHE A 85 -11.43 3.87 3.65
CA PHE A 85 -12.18 4.95 4.32
C PHE A 85 -11.69 5.28 5.73
N LYS A 86 -10.95 4.37 6.40
CA LYS A 86 -10.31 4.61 7.71
C LYS A 86 -8.85 5.08 7.60
N LEU A 87 -8.31 5.24 6.39
CA LEU A 87 -6.93 5.70 6.22
C LEU A 87 -6.79 7.12 6.75
N GLU A 88 -5.89 7.32 7.69
CA GLU A 88 -5.65 8.59 8.36
C GLU A 88 -4.39 9.27 7.83
N LYS A 89 -3.36 8.46 7.55
CA LYS A 89 -2.04 8.96 7.17
C LYS A 89 -1.48 8.20 5.97
N LEU A 90 -1.06 8.95 4.96
CA LEU A 90 -0.53 8.43 3.72
C LEU A 90 0.79 9.13 3.38
N TRP A 91 1.83 8.34 3.11
CA TRP A 91 3.13 8.85 2.69
C TRP A 91 3.50 8.35 1.30
N PHE A 92 3.87 9.29 0.45
CA PHE A 92 4.62 9.08 -0.78
C PHE A 92 5.89 9.91 -0.70
N THR A 93 7.04 9.25 -0.75
CA THR A 93 8.34 9.92 -0.81
C THR A 93 9.09 9.46 -2.05
N ASN A 94 9.64 10.40 -2.81
CA ASN A 94 10.46 10.15 -4.00
C ASN A 94 9.73 9.44 -5.16
N CYS A 95 8.38 9.40 -5.16
CA CYS A 95 7.61 8.63 -6.12
C CYS A 95 7.41 9.35 -7.48
N LYS A 96 8.49 9.60 -8.22
CA LYS A 96 8.52 10.40 -9.49
C LYS A 96 7.69 9.87 -10.67
N LYS A 97 7.24 8.62 -10.62
CA LYS A 97 6.40 8.00 -11.69
C LYS A 97 5.06 7.51 -11.15
N LEU A 98 4.64 8.09 -10.02
CA LEU A 98 3.34 7.81 -9.44
C LEU A 98 2.25 8.43 -10.30
N LYS A 99 1.30 7.62 -10.77
CA LYS A 99 0.09 8.14 -11.39
C LYS A 99 -1.09 7.97 -10.45
N ILE A 100 -1.62 9.10 -10.04
CA ILE A 100 -2.80 9.20 -9.20
C ILE A 100 -3.98 9.45 -10.13
N ALA A 101 -4.95 8.54 -10.14
CA ALA A 101 -6.19 8.75 -10.86
C ALA A 101 -6.99 9.91 -10.22
N HIS A 102 -7.80 10.62 -11.00
CA HIS A 102 -8.60 11.75 -10.53
C HIS A 102 -9.51 11.43 -9.33
N ASP A 103 -9.90 10.16 -9.22
CA ASP A 103 -10.79 9.57 -8.21
C ASP A 103 -10.02 8.72 -7.18
N ALA A 104 -8.67 8.68 -7.22
CA ALA A 104 -7.88 7.77 -6.38
C ALA A 104 -8.05 8.02 -4.88
N PHE A 105 -8.38 9.26 -4.49
CA PHE A 105 -8.63 9.68 -3.11
C PHE A 105 -10.12 9.78 -2.77
N GLU A 106 -11.01 9.52 -3.73
CA GLU A 106 -12.45 9.46 -3.46
C GLU A 106 -12.71 8.38 -2.42
N GLY A 107 -13.41 8.71 -1.32
CA GLY A 107 -13.68 7.76 -0.24
C GLY A 107 -12.63 7.70 0.88
N LEU A 108 -11.48 8.39 0.76
CA LEU A 108 -10.51 8.56 1.86
C LEU A 108 -10.98 9.61 2.89
N THR A 109 -12.17 9.40 3.45
CA THR A 109 -12.86 10.39 4.29
C THR A 109 -12.19 10.65 5.64
N SER A 110 -11.33 9.75 6.12
CA SER A 110 -10.58 9.91 7.39
C SER A 110 -9.18 10.50 7.21
N LEU A 111 -8.73 10.72 5.97
CA LEU A 111 -7.35 11.14 5.69
C LEU A 111 -7.11 12.54 6.25
N ASN A 112 -6.19 12.64 7.21
CA ASN A 112 -5.82 13.89 7.88
C ASN A 112 -4.34 14.26 7.67
N TYR A 113 -3.56 13.37 7.07
CA TYR A 113 -2.17 13.61 6.73
C TYR A 113 -1.81 12.97 5.39
N LEU A 114 -1.21 13.76 4.50
CA LEU A 114 -0.70 13.32 3.20
C LEU A 114 0.70 13.90 3.00
N ASN A 115 1.71 13.04 2.87
CA ASN A 115 3.04 13.43 2.38
C ASN A 115 3.19 13.03 0.91
N MET A 116 3.68 13.95 0.08
CA MET A 116 4.00 13.75 -1.34
C MET A 116 5.35 14.36 -1.70
N GLU A 117 6.28 14.41 -0.75
CA GLU A 117 7.63 14.92 -0.93
C GLU A 117 8.34 14.21 -2.10
N GLU A 118 8.99 15.01 -2.95
CA GLU A 118 9.75 14.53 -4.12
C GLU A 118 8.94 13.62 -5.09
N CYS A 119 7.62 13.78 -5.16
CA CYS A 119 6.77 13.18 -6.19
C CYS A 119 6.57 14.15 -7.37
N GLU A 120 6.39 13.62 -8.58
CA GLU A 120 6.18 14.38 -9.84
C GLU A 120 4.81 14.10 -10.47
#